data_AF-A0A822C3C9-F1
#
_entry.id   AF-A0A822C3C9-F1
#
_cell.length_a   1.000
_cell.length_b   1.000
_cell.length_c   1.000
_cell.angle_alpha   90.00
_cell.angle_beta   90.00
_cell.angle_gamma   90.00
#
_symmetry.space_group_name_H-M   'P 1'
#
loop_
_entity.id
_entity.type
_entity.pdbx_description
1 polymer ?
#
loop_
_entity_poly.entity_id
_entity_poly.type
_entity_poly.pdbx_seq_one_letter_code
_entity_poly.pdbx_strand_id
1 'polypeptide(L)'
;MIDIAKHFIYIENQLFITIVQDSVVQNQLADVLLRRIIERAHKNAKKFCVCVVLPLLPDFDNMNTVQAVLYFIMINHYSKDLKMQAN
;
A
#
# COMPACT_ATOMS: atom_id res chain seq x y z
N MET A 1 -6.89 6.80 -13.95
CA MET A 1 -6.94 8.02 -13.11
C MET A 1 -5.62 8.27 -12.38
N ILE A 2 -4.97 7.27 -11.77
CA ILE A 2 -3.69 7.41 -11.05
C ILE A 2 -2.56 7.94 -11.96
N ASP A 3 -2.39 7.37 -13.16
CA ASP A 3 -1.29 7.75 -14.07
C ASP A 3 -1.33 9.22 -14.54
N ILE A 4 -2.52 9.82 -14.58
CA ILE A 4 -2.73 11.20 -15.03
C ILE A 4 -2.75 12.22 -13.90
N ALA A 5 -2.79 11.78 -12.63
CA ALA A 5 -2.77 12.67 -11.47
C ALA A 5 -1.49 13.52 -11.50
N LYS A 6 -1.55 14.82 -11.20
CA LYS A 6 -0.40 15.73 -11.34
C LYS A 6 0.35 15.98 -10.03
N HIS A 7 -0.38 16.20 -8.94
CA HIS A 7 0.17 16.73 -7.69
C HIS A 7 0.00 15.78 -6.51
N PHE A 8 -1.20 15.23 -6.33
CA PHE A 8 -1.44 14.25 -5.29
C PHE A 8 -2.56 13.29 -5.65
N ILE A 9 -2.62 12.20 -4.90
CA ILE A 9 -3.75 11.26 -4.87
C ILE A 9 -4.16 11.10 -3.41
N TYR A 10 -5.46 11.19 -3.17
CA TYR A 10 -6.07 10.86 -1.89
C TYR A 10 -6.89 9.60 -2.06
N ILE A 11 -6.63 8.60 -1.22
CA ILE A 11 -7.34 7.32 -1.22
C ILE A 11 -7.90 7.12 0.17
N GLU A 12 -9.22 7.06 0.29
CA GLU A 12 -9.89 6.61 1.49
C GLU A 12 -10.56 5.28 1.16
N ASN A 13 -10.20 4.23 1.88
CA ASN A 13 -10.82 2.92 1.68
C ASN A 13 -10.82 2.12 2.98
N GLN A 14 -11.78 1.20 3.11
CA GLN A 14 -11.86 0.31 4.27
C GLN A 14 -10.71 -0.71 4.31
N LEU A 15 -10.13 -1.05 3.13
CA LEU A 15 -9.00 -1.97 2.99
C LEU A 15 -8.02 -1.45 1.93
N PHE A 16 -6.73 -1.73 2.10
CA PHE A 16 -5.71 -1.39 1.09
C PHE A 16 -4.75 -2.56 0.88
N ILE A 17 -5.22 -3.60 0.21
CA ILE A 17 -4.47 -4.82 -0.07
C ILE A 17 -3.96 -4.77 -1.51
N THR A 18 -2.67 -4.50 -1.67
CA THR A 18 -2.02 -4.48 -2.98
C THR A 18 -0.52 -4.72 -2.81
N ILE A 19 0.10 -5.39 -3.78
CA ILE A 19 1.52 -5.76 -3.76
C ILE A 19 2.05 -5.81 -5.20
N VAL A 20 3.33 -5.50 -5.37
CA VAL A 20 4.01 -5.59 -6.66
C VAL A 20 4.45 -7.03 -6.87
N GLN A 21 4.08 -7.64 -8.00
CA GLN A 21 4.48 -9.00 -8.40
C GLN A 21 4.13 -10.11 -7.39
N ASP A 22 2.83 -10.38 -7.18
CA ASP A 22 2.32 -11.51 -6.41
C ASP A 22 1.29 -12.31 -7.22
N SER A 23 1.26 -13.64 -7.07
CA SER A 23 0.31 -14.53 -7.75
C SER A 23 -1.05 -14.61 -7.05
N VAL A 24 -1.13 -14.23 -5.77
CA VAL A 24 -2.36 -14.29 -4.97
C VAL A 24 -3.17 -12.99 -5.11
N VAL A 25 -2.50 -11.85 -5.18
CA VAL A 25 -3.14 -10.53 -5.27
C VAL A 25 -3.07 -9.99 -6.70
N GLN A 26 -4.20 -10.06 -7.42
CA GLN A 26 -4.27 -9.78 -8.86
C GLN A 26 -4.49 -8.30 -9.23
N ASN A 27 -4.70 -7.41 -8.25
CA ASN A 27 -4.96 -6.02 -8.56
C ASN A 27 -3.67 -5.27 -8.92
N GLN A 28 -3.75 -4.39 -9.91
CA GLN A 28 -2.60 -3.63 -10.43
C GLN A 28 -2.38 -2.30 -9.70
N LEU A 29 -3.02 -2.08 -8.54
CA LEU A 29 -3.00 -0.78 -7.87
C LEU A 29 -1.57 -0.39 -7.45
N ALA A 30 -0.82 -1.32 -6.86
CA ALA A 30 0.58 -1.13 -6.49
C ALA A 30 1.46 -0.80 -7.71
N ASP A 31 1.30 -1.55 -8.80
CA ASP A 31 2.09 -1.34 -10.03
C ASP A 31 1.85 0.06 -10.62
N VAL A 32 0.59 0.49 -10.67
CA VAL A 32 0.23 1.81 -11.21
C VAL A 32 0.69 2.94 -10.27
N LEU A 33 0.57 2.76 -8.96
CA LEU A 33 1.09 3.73 -7.98
C LEU A 33 2.62 3.85 -8.04
N LEU A 34 3.33 2.72 -8.13
CA LEU A 34 4.78 2.67 -8.25
C LEU A 34 5.24 3.41 -9.52
N ARG A 35 4.63 3.09 -10.66
CA ARG A 35 4.90 3.75 -11.94
C ARG A 35 4.70 5.26 -11.82
N ARG A 36 3.62 5.69 -11.18
CA ARG A 36 3.33 7.12 -11.01
C ARG A 36 4.31 7.83 -10.07
N ILE A 37 4.66 7.22 -8.94
CA ILE A 37 5.53 7.84 -7.93
C ILE A 37 6.99 7.79 -8.38
N ILE A 38 7.50 6.61 -8.72
CA ILE A 38 8.92 6.39 -9.01
C ILE A 38 9.23 6.81 -10.45
N GLU A 39 8.58 6.19 -11.44
CA GLU A 39 8.96 6.42 -12.83
C GLU A 39 8.59 7.82 -13.34
N ARG A 40 7.50 8.41 -12.84
CA ARG A 40 7.03 9.72 -13.30
C ARG A 40 7.39 10.86 -12.37
N ALA A 41 7.12 10.79 -11.06
CA ALA A 41 7.38 11.92 -10.16
C ALA A 41 8.86 12.05 -9.83
N HIS A 42 9.44 10.97 -9.28
CA HIS A 42 10.80 10.95 -8.77
C HIS A 42 11.82 11.18 -9.89
N LYS A 43 11.74 10.44 -11.01
CA LYS A 43 12.65 10.63 -12.15
C LYS A 43 12.60 12.03 -12.77
N ASN A 44 11.46 12.72 -12.71
CA ASN A 44 11.31 14.08 -13.24
C ASN A 44 11.45 15.16 -12.17
N ALA A 45 11.97 14.82 -10.97
CA ALA A 45 12.12 15.72 -9.83
C ALA A 45 10.84 16.52 -9.48
N LYS A 46 9.67 15.93 -9.71
CA LYS A 46 8.37 16.55 -9.40
C LYS A 46 7.89 16.12 -8.03
N LYS A 47 7.48 17.08 -7.20
CA LYS A 47 6.79 16.81 -5.95
C LYS A 47 5.46 16.12 -6.24
N PHE A 48 5.24 14.97 -5.63
CA PHE A 48 4.01 14.21 -5.73
C PHE A 48 3.76 13.47 -4.41
N CYS A 49 2.52 13.47 -3.94
CA CYS A 49 2.14 12.84 -2.68
C CYS A 49 0.98 11.87 -2.91
N VAL A 50 1.04 10.69 -2.27
CA VAL A 50 -0.10 9.79 -2.17
C VAL A 50 -0.46 9.69 -0.70
N CYS A 51 -1.66 10.13 -0.36
CA CYS A 51 -2.22 10.03 0.98
C CYS A 51 -3.25 8.90 0.98
N VAL A 52 -3.02 7.91 1.84
CA VAL A 52 -3.94 6.79 2.02
C VAL A 52 -4.50 6.87 3.44
N VAL A 53 -5.82 7.00 3.54
CA VAL A 53 -6.57 6.99 4.79
C VAL A 53 -7.26 5.64 4.89
N LEU A 54 -6.93 4.93 5.96
CA LEU A 54 -7.52 3.66 6.33
C LEU A 54 -8.19 3.82 7.70
N PRO A 55 -9.25 3.07 7.99
CA PRO A 55 -9.79 3.02 9.33
C PRO A 55 -8.73 2.47 10.29
N LEU A 56 -8.64 3.05 11.50
CA LEU A 56 -7.67 2.64 12.53
C LEU A 56 -7.86 1.18 12.94
N LEU A 57 -9.12 0.77 13.00
CA LEU A 57 -9.56 -0.59 13.21
C LEU A 57 -10.55 -0.91 12.11
N PRO A 58 -10.45 -2.07 11.47
CA PRO A 58 -11.44 -2.43 10.47
C PRO A 58 -12.79 -2.67 11.16
N ASP A 59 -13.85 -2.15 10.55
CA ASP A 59 -15.22 -2.28 11.05
C ASP A 59 -15.75 -3.67 10.63
N PHE A 60 -15.47 -4.67 11.45
CA PHE A 60 -15.94 -6.04 11.24
C PHE A 60 -16.77 -6.49 12.44
N ASP A 61 -18.08 -6.65 12.24
CA ASP A 61 -18.99 -7.33 13.18
C ASP A 61 -18.61 -8.81 13.42
N ASN A 62 -17.70 -9.35 12.61
CA ASN A 62 -17.27 -10.74 12.58
C ASN A 62 -15.73 -10.84 12.48
N MET A 63 -15.10 -10.34 13.54
CA MET A 63 -13.77 -10.70 14.04
C MET A 63 -13.51 -12.20 13.80
N ASN A 64 -12.60 -12.59 12.90
CA ASN A 64 -11.81 -13.84 12.96
C ASN A 64 -10.85 -14.02 11.76
N THR A 65 -11.25 -13.69 10.53
CA THR A 65 -10.41 -14.06 9.34
C THR A 65 -9.59 -12.89 8.78
N VAL A 66 -10.18 -11.72 8.58
CA VAL A 66 -9.47 -10.60 7.91
C VAL A 66 -8.53 -9.87 8.86
N GLN A 67 -8.88 -9.78 10.14
CA GLN A 67 -8.00 -9.20 11.16
C GLN A 67 -6.74 -10.05 11.35
N ALA A 68 -6.86 -11.38 11.29
CA ALA A 68 -5.72 -12.29 11.32
C ALA A 68 -4.79 -12.08 10.11
N VAL A 69 -5.35 -11.85 8.91
CA VAL A 69 -4.56 -11.53 7.71
C VAL A 69 -3.86 -10.18 7.85
N LEU A 70 -4.54 -9.14 8.35
CA LEU A 70 -3.95 -7.82 8.54
C LEU A 70 -2.83 -7.84 9.59
N TYR A 71 -3.05 -8.50 10.74
CA TYR A 71 -2.01 -8.72 11.74
C TYR A 71 -0.84 -9.54 11.20
N PHE A 72 -1.12 -10.60 10.44
CA PHE A 72 -0.09 -11.43 9.84
C PHE A 72 0.78 -10.61 8.86
N ILE A 73 0.17 -9.82 7.97
CA ILE A 73 0.90 -8.99 7.02
C ILE A 73 1.73 -7.92 7.75
N MET A 74 1.16 -7.24 8.76
CA MET A 74 1.88 -6.23 9.55
C MET A 74 3.06 -6.83 10.33
N ILE A 75 2.87 -7.96 11.03
CA ILE A 75 3.91 -8.63 11.81
C ILE A 75 5.03 -9.15 10.89
N ASN A 76 4.69 -9.78 9.77
CA ASN A 76 5.70 -10.28 8.84
C ASN A 76 6.49 -9.15 8.16
N HIS A 77 5.84 -8.01 7.88
CA HIS A 77 6.54 -6.85 7.33
C HIS A 77 7.48 -6.23 8.37
N TYR A 78 6.98 -5.94 9.57
CA TYR A 78 7.78 -5.36 10.67
C TYR A 78 8.94 -6.28 11.09
N SER A 79 8.73 -7.60 11.12
CA SER A 79 9.78 -8.55 11.46
C SER A 79 10.88 -8.64 10.39
N LYS A 80 10.58 -8.37 9.10
CA LYS A 80 11.61 -8.32 8.05
C LYS A 80 12.46 -7.06 8.18
N ASP A 81 11.86 -5.92 8.50
CA ASP A 81 12.57 -4.66 8.66
C ASP A 81 13.57 -4.70 9.83
N LEU A 82 13.17 -5.30 10.96
CA LEU A 82 14.07 -5.55 12.10
C LEU A 82 15.29 -6.42 11.74
N LYS A 83 15.12 -7.39 10.84
CA LYS A 83 16.23 -8.25 10.40
C LYS A 83 17.14 -7.57 9.38
N MET A 84 16.63 -6.62 8.60
CA MET A 84 17.45 -5.85 7.66
C MET A 84 18.26 -4.74 8.34
N GLN A 85 17.81 -4.22 9.49
CA GLN A 85 18.54 -3.24 10.29
C GLN A 85 19.63 -3.84 11.20
N ALA A 86 19.65 -5.16 11.35
CA ALA A 86 20.60 -5.90 12.19
C ALA A 86 21.84 -6.41 11.43
N ASN A 87 21.99 -6.06 10.15
CA ASN A 87 23.16 -6.33 9.30
C ASN A 87 23.78 -5.02 8.81
#